data_AF-A0A959J731-F1
#
_entry.id   AF-A0A959J731-F1
#
_cell.length_a   1.000
_cell.length_b   1.000
_cell.length_c   1.000
_cell.angle_alpha   90.00
_cell.angle_beta   90.00
_cell.angle_gamma   90.00
#
_symmetry.space_group_name_H-M   'P 1'
#
loop_
_entity.id
_entity.type
_entity.pdbx_description
1 polymer ?
#
loop_
_entity_poly.entity_id
_entity_poly.type
_entity_poly.pdbx_seq_one_letter_code
_entity_poly.pdbx_strand_id
1 'polypeptide(L)'
;MFKKILVLLFYWFFLGQGLTAQFAPPAGQEGSTAIPADDPQIIAWAVACEADRGLQNILMEELGLTTNGDAENVPGAADNLVISLGDGGMATVIFDHPVRNGDGWDFVVFENGFDDLFLELAFVEVSSNGTDFFRFPATSLTDTSEQTLSFGTTDATMINNLAGKYRAGFGTPFDLEELSDFAGQLDLDHITHVRVVDVIGTVDPVLGSRDASGNLINDPFPTPFPVGGFDLDAVGVIHQNVEVGLSVPDFEAAAINVFPNPVGSGERLYVDFKGGNQPTEIVLLDAAGKFCHQWEGLPTELDMQGLSPGIYYLFLANGLLGDVKKIMVK
;
A
#
# COMPACT_ATOMS: atom_id res chain seq x y z
N MET A 1 -58.61 -13.30 -16.88
CA MET A 1 -57.39 -13.22 -17.72
C MET A 1 -56.35 -12.27 -17.12
N PHE A 2 -56.75 -11.06 -16.66
CA PHE A 2 -55.85 -10.08 -16.01
C PHE A 2 -55.08 -10.56 -14.77
N LYS A 3 -55.68 -11.37 -13.88
CA LYS A 3 -54.98 -11.90 -12.70
C LYS A 3 -53.83 -12.86 -13.00
N LYS A 4 -53.82 -13.52 -14.18
CA LYS A 4 -52.73 -14.43 -14.57
C LYS A 4 -51.54 -13.69 -15.19
N ILE A 5 -51.77 -12.50 -15.76
CA ILE A 5 -50.73 -11.65 -16.36
C ILE A 5 -49.94 -10.92 -15.26
N LEU A 6 -50.58 -10.54 -14.15
CA LEU A 6 -49.91 -9.89 -13.01
C LEU A 6 -48.95 -10.83 -12.26
N VAL A 7 -49.24 -12.14 -12.22
CA VAL A 7 -48.38 -13.15 -11.57
C VAL A 7 -47.13 -13.45 -12.42
N LEU A 8 -47.24 -13.38 -13.75
CA LEU A 8 -46.10 -13.54 -14.66
C LEU A 8 -45.13 -12.34 -14.62
N LEU A 9 -45.63 -11.13 -14.43
CA LEU A 9 -44.81 -9.93 -14.23
C LEU A 9 -44.08 -9.92 -12.88
N PHE A 10 -44.63 -10.56 -11.84
CA PHE A 10 -43.97 -10.69 -10.54
C PHE A 10 -42.84 -11.71 -10.55
N TYR A 11 -42.94 -12.79 -11.34
CA TYR A 11 -41.88 -13.78 -11.51
C TYR A 11 -40.68 -13.26 -12.31
N TRP A 12 -40.90 -12.33 -13.25
CA TRP A 12 -39.79 -11.74 -14.01
C TRP A 12 -38.95 -10.76 -13.19
N PHE A 13 -39.53 -10.17 -12.13
CA PHE A 13 -38.82 -9.25 -11.24
C PHE A 13 -37.87 -9.96 -10.25
N PHE A 14 -38.06 -11.27 -10.02
CA PHE A 14 -37.20 -12.07 -9.13
C PHE A 14 -36.12 -12.89 -9.84
N LEU A 15 -36.11 -12.93 -11.18
CA LEU A 15 -35.13 -13.70 -11.97
C LEU A 15 -33.87 -12.90 -12.39
N GLY A 16 -33.75 -11.64 -11.95
CA GLY A 16 -32.61 -10.78 -12.27
C GLY A 16 -31.66 -10.49 -11.10
N GLN A 17 -31.81 -11.20 -9.96
CA GLN A 17 -30.79 -11.17 -8.92
C GLN A 17 -29.71 -12.18 -9.34
N GLY A 18 -28.68 -11.72 -10.06
CA GLY A 18 -27.48 -12.51 -10.25
C GLY A 18 -26.92 -12.84 -8.87
N LEU A 19 -27.03 -14.10 -8.46
CA LEU A 19 -26.31 -14.61 -7.29
C LEU A 19 -24.84 -14.70 -7.71
N THR A 20 -24.07 -13.64 -7.49
CA THR A 20 -22.60 -13.69 -7.59
C THR A 20 -22.07 -14.23 -6.27
N ALA A 21 -22.20 -15.53 -6.06
CA ALA A 21 -21.67 -16.20 -4.88
C ALA A 21 -20.25 -16.76 -5.14
N GLN A 22 -19.43 -16.05 -5.89
CA GLN A 22 -18.07 -16.48 -6.21
C GLN A 22 -17.10 -15.31 -6.17
N PHE A 23 -15.84 -15.56 -5.78
CA PHE A 23 -14.78 -14.57 -5.80
C PHE A 23 -14.39 -14.19 -7.23
N ALA A 24 -13.68 -13.06 -7.35
CA ALA A 24 -13.31 -12.47 -8.64
C ALA A 24 -12.64 -13.48 -9.59
N PRO A 25 -12.96 -13.49 -10.89
CA PRO A 25 -12.34 -14.35 -11.90
C PRO A 25 -10.93 -13.86 -12.29
N PRO A 26 -10.19 -14.64 -13.09
CA PRO A 26 -8.86 -14.28 -13.57
C PRO A 26 -8.78 -12.91 -14.26
N ALA A 27 -7.55 -12.38 -14.34
CA ALA A 27 -7.27 -11.05 -14.88
C ALA A 27 -7.79 -10.87 -16.32
N GLY A 28 -8.50 -9.77 -16.57
CA GLY A 28 -9.08 -9.43 -17.87
C GLY A 28 -10.43 -10.08 -18.17
N GLN A 29 -10.99 -10.86 -17.23
CA GLN A 29 -12.37 -11.34 -17.31
C GLN A 29 -13.36 -10.36 -16.66
N GLU A 30 -14.62 -10.40 -17.09
CA GLU A 30 -15.68 -9.55 -16.54
C GLU A 30 -15.87 -9.83 -15.04
N GLY A 31 -15.79 -8.79 -14.21
CA GLY A 31 -15.88 -8.90 -12.75
C GLY A 31 -14.57 -9.20 -12.03
N SER A 32 -13.43 -9.30 -12.75
CA SER A 32 -12.10 -9.42 -12.14
C SER A 32 -11.76 -8.18 -11.32
N THR A 33 -11.06 -8.38 -10.19
CA THR A 33 -10.52 -7.30 -9.35
C THR A 33 -9.02 -7.10 -9.56
N ALA A 34 -8.41 -7.81 -10.51
CA ALA A 34 -6.99 -7.70 -10.83
C ALA A 34 -6.60 -6.27 -11.21
N ILE A 35 -5.54 -5.73 -10.60
CA ILE A 35 -5.02 -4.39 -10.90
C ILE A 35 -3.77 -4.51 -11.78
N PRO A 36 -3.73 -3.90 -12.98
CA PRO A 36 -2.52 -3.83 -13.79
C PRO A 36 -1.36 -3.12 -13.06
N ALA A 37 -0.12 -3.59 -13.25
CA ALA A 37 1.05 -2.97 -12.65
C ALA A 37 1.28 -1.50 -13.06
N ASP A 38 0.76 -1.10 -14.22
CA ASP A 38 0.83 0.27 -14.73
C ASP A 38 -0.45 1.09 -14.46
N ASP A 39 -1.35 0.59 -13.61
CA ASP A 39 -2.59 1.30 -13.28
C ASP A 39 -2.28 2.61 -12.52
N PRO A 40 -2.78 3.77 -12.98
CA PRO A 40 -2.52 5.06 -12.35
C PRO A 40 -3.08 5.19 -10.92
N GLN A 41 -3.92 4.26 -10.46
CA GLN A 41 -4.34 4.22 -9.05
C GLN A 41 -3.19 3.80 -8.12
N ILE A 42 -2.14 3.16 -8.63
CA ILE A 42 -0.92 2.87 -7.88
C ILE A 42 -0.06 4.14 -7.83
N ILE A 43 0.00 4.76 -6.65
CA ILE A 43 0.64 6.06 -6.45
C ILE A 43 2.05 5.97 -5.86
N ALA A 44 2.41 4.81 -5.30
CA ALA A 44 3.73 4.52 -4.74
C ALA A 44 3.98 3.02 -4.69
N TRP A 45 5.20 2.65 -4.30
CA TRP A 45 5.67 1.28 -4.21
C TRP A 45 6.46 1.09 -2.92
N ALA A 46 6.59 -0.16 -2.47
CA ALA A 46 7.51 -0.50 -1.39
C ALA A 46 8.95 -0.02 -1.71
N VAL A 47 9.67 0.40 -0.67
CA VAL A 47 11.03 0.97 -0.79
C VAL A 47 12.11 0.10 -0.17
N ALA A 48 11.73 -0.88 0.64
CA ALA A 48 12.63 -1.86 1.22
C ALA A 48 11.89 -3.19 1.44
N CYS A 49 12.65 -4.27 1.49
CA CYS A 49 12.16 -5.62 1.75
C CYS A 49 13.16 -6.39 2.60
N GLU A 50 12.68 -7.12 3.60
CA GLU A 50 13.42 -8.12 4.36
C GLU A 50 12.74 -9.47 4.20
N ALA A 51 13.49 -10.53 3.94
CA ALA A 51 12.93 -11.86 3.69
C ALA A 51 13.57 -12.95 4.56
N ASP A 52 12.75 -13.89 5.00
CA ASP A 52 13.15 -15.15 5.63
C ASP A 52 12.59 -16.30 4.77
N ARG A 53 13.47 -16.97 4.03
CA ARG A 53 13.08 -17.97 3.05
C ARG A 53 12.65 -19.27 3.72
N GLY A 54 11.62 -19.88 3.17
CA GLY A 54 11.17 -21.23 3.46
C GLY A 54 11.96 -22.29 2.68
N LEU A 55 11.63 -23.54 2.97
CA LEU A 55 12.22 -24.71 2.31
C LEU A 55 11.71 -24.82 0.87
N GLN A 56 12.52 -25.40 -0.03
CA GLN A 56 12.01 -25.80 -1.35
C GLN A 56 10.95 -26.91 -1.22
N ASN A 57 11.06 -27.74 -0.19
CA ASN A 57 10.08 -28.77 0.11
C ASN A 57 10.14 -29.10 1.60
N ILE A 58 9.08 -28.78 2.34
CA ILE A 58 8.96 -29.02 3.77
C ILE A 58 9.00 -30.51 4.15
N LEU A 59 8.75 -31.42 3.19
CA LEU A 59 8.89 -32.86 3.38
C LEU A 59 10.31 -33.38 3.11
N MET A 60 11.22 -32.55 2.59
CA MET A 60 12.59 -32.90 2.21
C MET A 60 13.56 -31.77 2.57
N GLU A 61 13.80 -31.58 3.87
CA GLU A 61 14.66 -30.50 4.40
C GLU A 61 16.07 -30.48 3.79
N GLU A 62 16.58 -31.63 3.31
CA GLU A 62 17.90 -31.74 2.68
C GLU A 62 18.04 -30.96 1.37
N LEU A 63 16.93 -30.58 0.73
CA LEU A 63 16.93 -29.71 -0.44
C LEU A 63 17.27 -28.25 -0.09
N GLY A 64 17.15 -27.89 1.19
CA GLY A 64 17.44 -26.55 1.69
C GLY A 64 16.36 -25.52 1.33
N LEU A 65 16.73 -24.24 1.51
CA LEU A 65 15.86 -23.09 1.22
C LEU A 65 15.77 -22.83 -0.29
N THR A 66 14.75 -22.09 -0.71
CA THR A 66 14.72 -21.49 -2.05
C THR A 66 15.93 -20.57 -2.26
N THR A 67 16.32 -20.35 -3.52
CA THR A 67 17.54 -19.58 -3.84
C THR A 67 17.37 -18.63 -5.01
N ASN A 68 16.20 -18.57 -5.64
CA ASN A 68 15.94 -17.66 -6.74
C ASN A 68 15.63 -16.24 -6.24
N GLY A 69 16.18 -15.25 -6.92
CA GLY A 69 15.97 -13.84 -6.60
C GLY A 69 16.67 -13.37 -5.32
N ASP A 70 16.42 -12.13 -4.93
CA ASP A 70 16.88 -11.52 -3.68
C ASP A 70 15.88 -10.45 -3.22
N ALA A 71 15.87 -10.09 -1.94
CA ALA A 71 14.91 -9.13 -1.39
C ALA A 71 15.06 -7.73 -2.00
N GLU A 72 16.27 -7.40 -2.49
CA GLU A 72 16.57 -6.17 -3.21
C GLU A 72 15.87 -6.03 -4.56
N ASN A 73 15.25 -7.11 -5.08
CA ASN A 73 14.44 -7.04 -6.29
C ASN A 73 13.03 -6.47 -6.03
N VAL A 74 12.51 -6.60 -4.81
CA VAL A 74 11.11 -6.26 -4.48
C VAL A 74 10.81 -4.76 -4.45
N PRO A 75 11.72 -3.87 -3.98
CA PRO A 75 11.47 -2.44 -3.98
C PRO A 75 11.30 -1.85 -5.38
N GLY A 76 10.24 -1.08 -5.59
CA GLY A 76 9.92 -0.44 -6.86
C GLY A 76 8.70 -1.04 -7.55
N ALA A 77 8.51 -0.65 -8.81
CA ALA A 77 7.41 -1.14 -9.62
C ALA A 77 7.63 -2.58 -10.07
N ALA A 78 6.56 -3.36 -10.09
CA ALA A 78 6.55 -4.73 -10.61
C ALA A 78 7.23 -4.81 -11.99
N ASP A 79 8.29 -5.61 -12.09
CA ASP A 79 9.11 -5.76 -13.30
C ASP A 79 9.48 -7.24 -13.60
N ASN A 80 8.88 -8.17 -12.84
CA ASN A 80 9.16 -9.61 -12.82
C ASN A 80 10.55 -10.00 -12.27
N LEU A 81 11.27 -9.10 -11.61
CA LEU A 81 12.41 -9.48 -10.77
C LEU A 81 11.87 -9.87 -9.39
N VAL A 82 11.89 -11.16 -9.10
CA VAL A 82 11.23 -11.68 -7.88
C VAL A 82 12.20 -12.11 -6.80
N ILE A 83 11.64 -12.47 -5.65
CA ILE A 83 12.21 -13.39 -4.66
C ILE A 83 11.25 -14.54 -4.40
N SER A 84 11.72 -15.78 -4.55
CA SER A 84 10.94 -16.99 -4.26
C SER A 84 10.93 -17.29 -2.76
N LEU A 85 9.75 -17.33 -2.14
CA LEU A 85 9.64 -17.47 -0.69
C LEU A 85 9.86 -18.91 -0.21
N GLY A 86 9.36 -19.92 -0.93
CA GLY A 86 9.40 -21.32 -0.49
C GLY A 86 8.43 -21.64 0.65
N ASP A 87 8.24 -22.93 0.96
CA ASP A 87 7.23 -23.44 1.88
C ASP A 87 7.26 -22.69 3.23
N GLY A 88 6.27 -21.82 3.45
CA GLY A 88 6.09 -21.03 4.67
C GLY A 88 7.11 -19.90 4.86
N GLY A 89 7.89 -19.58 3.84
CA GLY A 89 8.77 -18.41 3.80
C GLY A 89 7.98 -17.11 3.81
N MET A 90 8.63 -16.02 4.19
CA MET A 90 7.99 -14.71 4.29
C MET A 90 8.89 -13.57 3.84
N ALA A 91 8.27 -12.50 3.36
CA ALA A 91 8.90 -11.24 3.08
C ALA A 91 8.10 -10.09 3.68
N THR A 92 8.77 -9.16 4.35
CA THR A 92 8.17 -7.95 4.91
C THR A 92 8.68 -6.75 4.13
N VAL A 93 7.77 -6.00 3.52
CA VAL A 93 8.06 -4.76 2.79
C VAL A 93 7.73 -3.54 3.64
N ILE A 94 8.44 -2.45 3.38
CA ILE A 94 8.31 -1.15 4.07
C ILE A 94 8.06 -0.06 3.04
N PHE A 95 7.31 0.97 3.42
CA PHE A 95 6.94 2.10 2.58
C PHE A 95 7.58 3.41 3.08
N ASP A 96 7.82 4.35 2.16
CA ASP A 96 8.31 5.70 2.51
C ASP A 96 7.26 6.52 3.28
N HIS A 97 5.99 6.30 2.93
CA HIS A 97 4.83 6.85 3.61
C HIS A 97 3.90 5.71 4.04
N PRO A 98 3.29 5.78 5.24
CA PRO A 98 2.35 4.77 5.68
C PRO A 98 1.17 4.63 4.71
N VAL A 99 0.83 3.39 4.37
CA VAL A 99 -0.44 3.05 3.70
C VAL A 99 -1.57 3.38 4.67
N ARG A 100 -2.64 3.97 4.17
CA ARG A 100 -3.81 4.36 4.96
C ARG A 100 -5.05 3.68 4.40
N ASN A 101 -6.04 3.49 5.25
CA ASN A 101 -7.36 3.04 4.83
C ASN A 101 -8.06 4.14 4.02
N GLY A 102 -8.62 3.76 2.88
CA GLY A 102 -9.35 4.62 1.95
C GLY A 102 -10.60 3.94 1.43
N ASP A 103 -11.23 4.55 0.43
CA ASP A 103 -12.40 3.93 -0.18
C ASP A 103 -11.95 2.77 -1.09
N GLY A 104 -12.18 1.53 -0.65
CA GLY A 104 -11.87 0.32 -1.42
C GLY A 104 -10.41 -0.13 -1.22
N TRP A 105 -9.80 -0.65 -2.29
CA TRP A 105 -8.45 -1.23 -2.21
C TRP A 105 -7.38 -0.18 -1.84
N ASP A 106 -6.49 -0.51 -0.90
CA ASP A 106 -5.47 0.40 -0.39
C ASP A 106 -4.05 0.07 -0.85
N PHE A 107 -3.80 -1.20 -1.15
CA PHE A 107 -2.54 -1.67 -1.71
C PHE A 107 -2.76 -2.94 -2.52
N VAL A 108 -1.71 -3.37 -3.23
CA VAL A 108 -1.75 -4.49 -4.17
C VAL A 108 -0.44 -5.26 -4.12
N VAL A 109 -0.52 -6.60 -4.13
CA VAL A 109 0.65 -7.50 -4.12
C VAL A 109 0.78 -8.19 -5.47
N PHE A 110 2.00 -8.17 -6.04
CA PHE A 110 2.33 -8.73 -7.35
C PHE A 110 3.17 -10.00 -7.22
N GLU A 111 2.88 -10.93 -8.11
CA GLU A 111 3.49 -12.25 -8.27
C GLU A 111 3.85 -12.41 -9.76
N ASN A 112 4.70 -13.38 -10.14
CA ASN A 112 5.19 -13.54 -11.51
C ASN A 112 4.50 -14.66 -12.33
N GLY A 113 3.28 -15.02 -11.97
CA GLY A 113 2.55 -16.17 -12.50
C GLY A 113 2.44 -16.16 -14.02
N PHE A 114 2.71 -17.30 -14.65
CA PHE A 114 2.80 -17.38 -16.12
C PHE A 114 1.44 -17.33 -16.82
N ASP A 115 0.38 -17.79 -16.15
CA ASP A 115 -0.98 -17.87 -16.69
C ASP A 115 -2.05 -17.75 -15.60
N ASP A 116 -3.33 -17.89 -15.99
CA ASP A 116 -4.49 -17.71 -15.11
C ASP A 116 -4.83 -18.95 -14.27
N LEU A 117 -4.09 -20.04 -14.42
CA LEU A 117 -4.40 -21.35 -13.86
C LEU A 117 -3.32 -21.87 -12.93
N PHE A 118 -2.04 -21.63 -13.22
CA PHE A 118 -0.95 -21.91 -12.30
C PHE A 118 -0.82 -20.73 -11.34
N LEU A 119 -1.39 -20.89 -10.15
CA LEU A 119 -1.34 -19.90 -9.08
C LEU A 119 -0.38 -20.40 -8.00
N GLU A 120 0.40 -19.49 -7.45
CA GLU A 120 1.23 -19.71 -6.26
C GLU A 120 0.77 -18.69 -5.23
N LEU A 121 0.26 -19.15 -4.09
CA LEU A 121 -0.54 -18.32 -3.19
C LEU A 121 0.25 -17.89 -1.95
N ALA A 122 -0.04 -16.68 -1.46
CA ALA A 122 0.50 -16.19 -0.20
C ALA A 122 -0.56 -15.49 0.65
N PHE A 123 -0.45 -15.66 1.97
CA PHE A 123 -1.14 -14.81 2.93
C PHE A 123 -0.54 -13.42 2.92
N VAL A 124 -1.39 -12.45 3.22
CA VAL A 124 -0.99 -11.05 3.40
C VAL A 124 -1.33 -10.62 4.82
N GLU A 125 -0.39 -9.95 5.45
CA GLU A 125 -0.49 -9.38 6.78
C GLU A 125 0.00 -7.94 6.78
N VAL A 126 -0.51 -7.13 7.69
CA VAL A 126 -0.11 -5.72 7.82
C VAL A 126 0.25 -5.38 9.25
N SER A 127 1.13 -4.40 9.42
CA SER A 127 1.52 -3.87 10.72
C SER A 127 1.68 -2.35 10.69
N SER A 128 1.26 -1.70 11.78
CA SER A 128 1.52 -0.28 12.01
C SER A 128 2.86 -0.02 12.70
N ASN A 129 3.45 -1.02 13.37
CA ASN A 129 4.65 -0.87 14.21
C ASN A 129 5.83 -1.78 13.83
N GLY A 130 5.65 -2.66 12.85
CA GLY A 130 6.67 -3.61 12.37
C GLY A 130 6.86 -4.84 13.25
N THR A 131 6.08 -5.01 14.32
CA THR A 131 6.19 -6.15 15.25
C THR A 131 4.88 -6.93 15.36
N ASP A 132 3.75 -6.25 15.49
CA ASP A 132 2.43 -6.86 15.59
C ASP A 132 1.77 -6.87 14.22
N PHE A 133 1.53 -8.06 13.68
CA PHE A 133 0.98 -8.25 12.34
C PHE A 133 -0.40 -8.88 12.40
N PHE A 134 -1.27 -8.38 11.54
CA PHE A 134 -2.67 -8.80 11.43
C PHE A 134 -2.92 -9.31 10.02
N ARG A 135 -3.45 -10.52 9.92
CA ARG A 135 -3.64 -11.25 8.66
C ARG A 135 -5.02 -10.97 8.08
N PHE A 136 -5.06 -10.73 6.76
CA PHE A 136 -6.31 -10.68 6.01
C PHE A 136 -7.07 -12.00 6.10
N PRO A 137 -8.40 -12.00 6.26
CA PRO A 137 -9.18 -13.22 6.35
C PRO A 137 -9.26 -13.93 4.99
N ALA A 138 -8.24 -14.75 4.70
CA ALA A 138 -8.15 -15.59 3.50
C ALA A 138 -9.28 -16.63 3.46
N THR A 139 -9.79 -16.93 2.28
CA THR A 139 -10.71 -18.05 2.04
C THR A 139 -10.23 -18.83 0.81
N SER A 140 -10.14 -20.16 0.97
CA SER A 140 -9.93 -21.07 -0.16
C SER A 140 -11.05 -22.09 -0.22
N LEU A 141 -11.65 -22.23 -1.39
CA LEU A 141 -12.67 -23.24 -1.67
C LEU A 141 -12.12 -24.40 -2.51
N THR A 142 -10.80 -24.45 -2.74
CA THR A 142 -10.13 -25.52 -3.50
C THR A 142 -10.46 -26.90 -2.92
N ASP A 143 -10.65 -27.90 -3.78
CA ASP A 143 -10.81 -29.28 -3.34
C ASP A 143 -9.54 -29.72 -2.58
N THR A 144 -9.72 -30.39 -1.44
CA THR A 144 -8.63 -30.88 -0.57
C THR A 144 -8.62 -32.41 -0.48
N SER A 145 -9.44 -33.09 -1.28
CA SER A 145 -9.50 -34.55 -1.32
C SER A 145 -8.31 -35.19 -2.03
N GLU A 146 -7.69 -34.47 -2.96
CA GLU A 146 -6.51 -34.87 -3.72
C GLU A 146 -5.52 -33.71 -3.80
N GLN A 147 -4.22 -33.97 -3.72
CA GLN A 147 -3.18 -32.93 -3.79
C GLN A 147 -3.11 -32.29 -5.18
N THR A 148 -3.09 -30.95 -5.23
CA THR A 148 -2.66 -30.21 -6.42
C THR A 148 -1.16 -30.38 -6.59
N LEU A 149 -0.72 -31.06 -7.65
CA LEU A 149 0.71 -31.32 -7.90
C LEU A 149 1.45 -30.04 -8.31
N SER A 150 2.78 -30.09 -8.39
CA SER A 150 3.71 -28.95 -8.60
C SER A 150 3.41 -28.01 -9.77
N PHE A 151 2.64 -28.46 -10.77
CA PHE A 151 2.23 -27.67 -11.94
C PHE A 151 0.71 -27.81 -12.19
N GLY A 152 -0.01 -28.13 -11.13
CA GLY A 152 -1.46 -28.26 -11.13
C GLY A 152 -2.12 -26.89 -11.24
N THR A 153 -3.40 -26.91 -11.61
CA THR A 153 -4.17 -25.69 -11.84
C THR A 153 -5.05 -25.39 -10.64
N THR A 154 -5.14 -24.12 -10.27
CA THR A 154 -6.02 -23.57 -9.25
C THR A 154 -7.00 -22.60 -9.91
N ASP A 155 -8.29 -22.76 -9.61
CA ASP A 155 -9.32 -21.84 -10.11
C ASP A 155 -9.34 -20.56 -9.26
N ALA A 156 -8.92 -19.42 -9.85
CA ALA A 156 -8.88 -18.12 -9.18
C ALA A 156 -10.23 -17.72 -8.56
N THR A 157 -11.35 -18.18 -9.12
CA THR A 157 -12.68 -17.87 -8.58
C THR A 157 -12.89 -18.50 -7.20
N MET A 158 -12.10 -19.51 -6.82
CA MET A 158 -12.17 -20.21 -5.53
C MET A 158 -11.29 -19.58 -4.43
N ILE A 159 -10.58 -18.50 -4.76
CA ILE A 159 -9.57 -17.86 -3.92
C ILE A 159 -9.96 -16.43 -3.55
N ASN A 160 -9.84 -16.07 -2.27
CA ASN A 160 -10.03 -14.71 -1.75
C ASN A 160 -8.98 -14.35 -0.71
N ASN A 161 -8.53 -13.09 -0.70
CA ASN A 161 -7.57 -12.54 0.26
C ASN A 161 -6.26 -13.35 0.37
N LEU A 162 -5.85 -13.92 -0.76
CA LEU A 162 -4.54 -14.54 -0.96
C LEU A 162 -3.91 -13.86 -2.17
N ALA A 163 -2.66 -13.41 -2.04
CA ALA A 163 -1.88 -12.90 -3.17
C ALA A 163 -1.57 -14.03 -4.16
N GLY A 164 -1.15 -13.68 -5.38
CA GLY A 164 -0.78 -14.67 -6.42
C GLY A 164 -1.97 -15.27 -7.16
N LYS A 165 -3.15 -14.64 -6.99
CA LYS A 165 -4.37 -15.02 -7.69
C LYS A 165 -4.34 -14.71 -9.19
N TYR A 166 -3.44 -13.81 -9.62
CA TYR A 166 -3.42 -13.26 -10.97
C TYR A 166 -2.04 -13.38 -11.59
N ARG A 167 -2.01 -13.70 -12.90
CA ARG A 167 -0.79 -13.76 -13.72
C ARG A 167 0.03 -12.46 -13.67
N ALA A 168 1.33 -12.59 -13.97
CA ALA A 168 2.31 -11.54 -14.10
C ALA A 168 1.77 -10.28 -14.80
N GLY A 169 2.13 -9.12 -14.23
CA GLY A 169 1.64 -7.80 -14.65
C GLY A 169 0.29 -7.42 -14.06
N PHE A 170 -0.36 -8.31 -13.30
CA PHE A 170 -1.58 -8.00 -12.54
C PHE A 170 -1.39 -8.40 -11.07
N GLY A 171 -1.75 -7.50 -10.16
CA GLY A 171 -1.63 -7.73 -8.73
C GLY A 171 -2.98 -7.99 -8.07
N THR A 172 -2.94 -8.62 -6.90
CA THR A 172 -4.11 -8.86 -6.05
C THR A 172 -4.29 -7.69 -5.09
N PRO A 173 -5.41 -6.94 -5.15
CA PRO A 173 -5.67 -5.86 -4.22
C PRO A 173 -6.11 -6.33 -2.83
N PHE A 174 -5.87 -5.47 -1.82
CA PHE A 174 -6.29 -5.65 -0.44
C PHE A 174 -6.89 -4.35 0.12
N ASP A 175 -7.99 -4.46 0.86
CA ASP A 175 -8.77 -3.36 1.46
C ASP A 175 -8.63 -3.41 2.98
N LEU A 176 -7.95 -2.42 3.57
CA LEU A 176 -7.65 -2.39 5.00
C LEU A 176 -8.90 -2.34 5.88
N GLU A 177 -10.06 -1.91 5.34
CA GLU A 177 -11.33 -1.93 6.06
C GLU A 177 -11.73 -3.37 6.47
N GLU A 178 -11.28 -4.41 5.76
CA GLU A 178 -11.50 -5.81 6.14
C GLU A 178 -10.84 -6.18 7.48
N LEU A 179 -9.93 -5.35 7.98
CA LEU A 179 -9.25 -5.50 9.27
C LEU A 179 -9.79 -4.55 10.36
N SER A 180 -10.95 -3.91 10.14
CA SER A 180 -11.58 -2.98 11.09
C SER A 180 -11.83 -3.58 12.47
N ASP A 181 -11.99 -4.91 12.55
CA ASP A 181 -12.19 -5.63 13.82
C ASP A 181 -10.98 -5.57 14.76
N PHE A 182 -9.79 -5.21 14.23
CA PHE A 182 -8.57 -5.00 15.00
C PHE A 182 -8.35 -3.55 15.44
N ALA A 183 -9.34 -2.67 15.26
CA ALA A 183 -9.26 -1.27 15.67
C ALA A 183 -8.79 -1.13 17.13
N GLY A 184 -7.81 -0.26 17.35
CA GLY A 184 -7.18 -0.01 18.65
C GLY A 184 -5.96 -0.90 18.95
N GLN A 185 -5.72 -1.94 18.15
CA GLN A 185 -4.47 -2.71 18.12
C GLN A 185 -3.71 -2.44 16.81
N LEU A 186 -4.44 -2.34 15.71
CA LEU A 186 -3.95 -1.95 14.40
C LEU A 186 -4.43 -0.54 14.07
N ASP A 187 -3.50 0.30 13.63
CA ASP A 187 -3.81 1.64 13.10
C ASP A 187 -3.91 1.53 11.58
N LEU A 188 -5.13 1.40 11.07
CA LEU A 188 -5.41 1.23 9.63
C LEU A 188 -5.04 2.48 8.82
N ASP A 189 -4.92 3.64 9.45
CA ASP A 189 -4.46 4.86 8.79
C ASP A 189 -2.94 5.00 8.83
N HIS A 190 -2.20 4.07 9.45
CA HIS A 190 -0.75 4.16 9.61
C HIS A 190 -0.06 2.79 9.42
N ILE A 191 -0.37 2.09 8.35
CA ILE A 191 0.27 0.81 8.01
C ILE A 191 1.66 1.07 7.43
N THR A 192 2.69 0.65 8.15
CA THR A 192 4.09 0.87 7.80
C THR A 192 4.73 -0.36 7.16
N HIS A 193 4.17 -1.55 7.41
CA HIS A 193 4.70 -2.81 6.90
C HIS A 193 3.60 -3.68 6.32
N VAL A 194 3.90 -4.34 5.20
CA VAL A 194 3.11 -5.46 4.66
C VAL A 194 4.00 -6.70 4.69
N ARG A 195 3.50 -7.80 5.23
CA ARG A 195 4.18 -9.10 5.22
C ARG A 195 3.42 -10.09 4.36
N VAL A 196 4.15 -10.68 3.41
CA VAL A 196 3.68 -11.73 2.52
C VAL A 196 4.25 -13.04 3.02
N VAL A 197 3.40 -14.05 3.22
CA VAL A 197 3.78 -15.36 3.75
C VAL A 197 3.29 -16.45 2.80
N ASP A 198 4.21 -17.23 2.28
CA ASP A 198 3.92 -18.35 1.38
C ASP A 198 2.92 -19.34 2.01
N VAL A 199 2.00 -19.84 1.19
CA VAL A 199 1.08 -20.91 1.56
C VAL A 199 1.80 -22.24 1.40
N ILE A 200 1.97 -22.97 2.49
CA ILE A 200 2.35 -24.39 2.43
C ILE A 200 1.18 -25.19 1.84
N GLY A 201 1.22 -25.45 0.53
CA GLY A 201 0.11 -25.97 -0.28
C GLY A 201 -0.29 -27.44 -0.08
N THR A 202 0.36 -28.14 0.86
CA THR A 202 0.09 -29.56 1.10
C THR A 202 -1.30 -29.80 1.71
N VAL A 203 -2.00 -30.85 1.27
CA VAL A 203 -3.24 -31.33 1.91
C VAL A 203 -2.98 -32.15 3.19
N ASP A 204 -1.72 -32.28 3.63
CA ASP A 204 -1.41 -32.87 4.93
C ASP A 204 -1.99 -31.99 6.07
N PRO A 205 -2.82 -32.54 6.97
CA PRO A 205 -3.51 -31.74 7.99
C PRO A 205 -2.59 -31.14 9.08
N VAL A 206 -1.36 -31.62 9.19
CA VAL A 206 -0.35 -31.16 10.16
C VAL A 206 0.52 -30.05 9.58
N LEU A 207 0.87 -30.16 8.30
CA LEU A 207 1.82 -29.25 7.65
C LEU A 207 1.13 -28.17 6.80
N GLY A 208 -0.04 -28.47 6.25
CA GLY A 208 -0.74 -27.61 5.31
C GLY A 208 -1.25 -26.31 5.95
N SER A 209 -1.11 -25.23 5.19
CA SER A 209 -1.65 -23.93 5.56
C SER A 209 -3.18 -23.95 5.56
N ARG A 210 -3.77 -23.11 6.43
CA ARG A 210 -5.23 -23.03 6.61
C ARG A 210 -5.77 -21.64 6.39
N ASP A 211 -6.95 -21.57 5.80
CA ASP A 211 -7.71 -20.34 5.61
C ASP A 211 -8.33 -19.83 6.93
N ALA A 212 -9.03 -18.69 6.88
CA ALA A 212 -9.65 -18.07 8.07
C ALA A 212 -10.76 -18.93 8.71
N SER A 213 -11.32 -19.89 7.97
CA SER A 213 -12.31 -20.86 8.47
C SER A 213 -11.68 -22.17 8.95
N GLY A 214 -10.36 -22.31 8.85
CA GLY A 214 -9.60 -23.49 9.23
C GLY A 214 -9.55 -24.59 8.14
N ASN A 215 -10.03 -24.32 6.92
CA ASN A 215 -9.91 -25.26 5.80
C ASN A 215 -8.48 -25.28 5.29
N LEU A 216 -8.00 -26.43 4.81
CA LEU A 216 -6.70 -26.50 4.13
C LEU A 216 -6.75 -25.71 2.81
N ILE A 217 -5.63 -25.08 2.47
CA ILE A 217 -5.44 -24.42 1.18
C ILE A 217 -4.59 -25.36 0.31
N ASN A 218 -5.19 -25.90 -0.76
CA ASN A 218 -4.53 -26.85 -1.65
C ASN A 218 -3.90 -26.13 -2.84
N ASP A 219 -2.70 -25.62 -2.60
CA ASP A 219 -1.86 -24.94 -3.60
C ASP A 219 -0.90 -25.96 -4.27
N PRO A 220 -0.31 -25.67 -5.45
CA PRO A 220 0.65 -26.58 -6.08
C PRO A 220 1.75 -27.03 -5.12
N PHE A 221 1.82 -28.33 -4.85
CA PHE A 221 2.76 -28.92 -3.91
C PHE A 221 3.11 -30.37 -4.29
N PRO A 222 4.36 -30.84 -4.07
CA PRO A 222 5.50 -30.08 -3.58
C PRO A 222 6.12 -29.19 -4.67
N THR A 223 6.87 -28.17 -4.29
CA THR A 223 7.59 -27.27 -5.21
C THR A 223 9.12 -27.39 -5.02
N PRO A 224 9.74 -28.58 -5.20
CA PRO A 224 11.13 -28.87 -4.83
C PRO A 224 12.15 -28.23 -5.79
N PHE A 225 12.09 -26.91 -5.91
CA PHE A 225 12.84 -26.11 -6.86
C PHE A 225 13.39 -24.85 -6.20
N PRO A 226 14.51 -24.29 -6.69
CA PRO A 226 15.02 -22.99 -6.28
C PRO A 226 14.01 -21.84 -6.36
N VAL A 227 13.02 -21.98 -7.26
CA VAL A 227 11.93 -21.06 -7.59
C VAL A 227 10.61 -21.46 -6.93
N GLY A 228 10.62 -22.34 -5.93
CA GLY A 228 9.37 -22.88 -5.38
C GLY A 228 8.62 -21.90 -4.48
N GLY A 229 7.30 -22.07 -4.43
CA GLY A 229 6.41 -21.25 -3.60
C GLY A 229 6.16 -19.88 -4.22
N PHE A 230 5.62 -18.96 -3.43
CA PHE A 230 5.27 -17.63 -3.89
C PHE A 230 6.48 -16.81 -4.36
N ASP A 231 6.42 -16.31 -5.59
CA ASP A 231 7.42 -15.44 -6.21
C ASP A 231 7.03 -13.96 -6.06
N LEU A 232 7.48 -13.30 -4.99
CA LEU A 232 7.15 -11.90 -4.73
C LEU A 232 7.89 -10.96 -5.70
N ASP A 233 7.14 -10.24 -6.53
CA ASP A 233 7.62 -9.23 -7.48
C ASP A 233 7.62 -7.84 -6.84
N ALA A 234 6.46 -7.34 -6.40
CA ALA A 234 6.36 -6.01 -5.82
C ALA A 234 5.11 -5.84 -4.94
N VAL A 235 5.08 -4.74 -4.17
CA VAL A 235 3.88 -4.27 -3.47
C VAL A 235 3.64 -2.81 -3.82
N GLY A 236 2.51 -2.54 -4.47
CA GLY A 236 2.07 -1.21 -4.88
C GLY A 236 1.08 -0.61 -3.89
N VAL A 237 1.09 0.71 -3.74
CA VAL A 237 0.26 1.47 -2.79
C VAL A 237 -0.77 2.30 -3.55
N ILE A 238 -2.03 2.24 -3.13
CA ILE A 238 -3.16 2.97 -3.71
C ILE A 238 -3.55 4.16 -2.83
N HIS A 239 -3.60 3.95 -1.51
CA HIS A 239 -3.87 4.99 -0.53
C HIS A 239 -2.73 5.09 0.48
N GLN A 240 -2.14 6.28 0.60
CA GLN A 240 -1.12 6.55 1.61
C GLN A 240 -1.30 7.91 2.25
N ASN A 241 -0.78 8.07 3.46
CA ASN A 241 -0.59 9.36 4.08
C ASN A 241 0.58 10.07 3.40
N VAL A 242 0.28 10.83 2.36
CA VAL A 242 1.27 11.76 1.82
C VAL A 242 1.35 12.91 2.82
N GLU A 243 2.42 12.95 3.62
CA GLU A 243 2.86 14.20 4.21
C GLU A 243 3.32 15.11 3.05
N VAL A 244 2.37 15.77 2.38
CA VAL A 244 2.66 17.01 1.66
C VAL A 244 3.33 17.87 2.71
N GLY A 245 4.63 18.17 2.57
CA GLY A 245 5.52 18.85 3.54
C GLY A 245 4.97 20.12 4.20
N LEU A 246 3.93 19.91 4.97
CA LEU A 246 3.06 20.74 5.78
C LEU A 246 2.55 19.83 6.90
N SER A 247 3.33 18.84 7.34
CA SER A 247 3.33 18.55 8.76
C SER A 247 3.78 19.84 9.43
N VAL A 248 2.79 20.63 9.86
CA VAL A 248 2.91 21.38 11.09
C VAL A 248 2.60 20.32 12.15
N PRO A 249 3.55 19.47 12.59
CA PRO A 249 3.32 18.70 13.80
C PRO A 249 2.99 19.76 14.83
N ASP A 250 1.76 19.76 15.38
CA ASP A 250 1.18 20.78 16.27
C ASP A 250 2.28 21.59 16.94
N PHE A 251 2.76 22.61 16.21
CA PHE A 251 3.84 23.41 16.71
C PHE A 251 3.08 24.23 17.73
N GLU A 252 3.45 24.15 19.00
CA GLU A 252 3.29 25.32 19.86
C GLU A 252 3.94 26.45 19.09
N ALA A 253 3.14 27.19 18.31
CA ALA A 253 3.59 28.03 17.20
C ALA A 253 4.93 28.64 17.58
N ALA A 254 6.01 28.21 16.91
CA ALA A 254 7.31 28.86 17.07
C ALA A 254 6.97 30.33 16.92
N ALA A 255 7.22 31.09 17.98
CA ALA A 255 6.58 32.36 18.22
C ALA A 255 7.26 33.47 17.38
N ILE A 256 7.50 33.16 16.10
CA ILE A 256 8.00 34.06 15.09
C ILE A 256 6.88 35.00 14.73
N ASN A 257 6.99 36.23 15.23
CA ASN A 257 6.05 37.28 14.92
C ASN A 257 6.62 38.16 13.82
N VAL A 258 5.77 38.56 12.87
CA VAL A 258 6.14 39.47 11.80
C VAL A 258 5.28 40.73 11.87
N PHE A 259 5.90 41.90 11.85
CA PHE A 259 5.19 43.17 11.96
C PHE A 259 5.99 44.32 11.33
N PRO A 260 5.35 45.40 10.87
CA PRO A 260 3.90 45.52 10.71
C PRO A 260 3.40 44.61 9.58
N ASN A 261 2.18 44.12 9.69
CA ASN A 261 1.49 43.42 8.61
C ASN A 261 0.03 43.89 8.61
N PRO A 262 -0.39 44.75 7.66
CA PRO A 262 0.30 45.10 6.40
C PRO A 262 1.51 46.03 6.54
N VAL A 263 2.52 45.85 5.68
CA VAL A 263 3.75 46.67 5.56
C VAL A 263 3.71 47.52 4.29
N GLY A 264 4.20 48.76 4.33
CA GLY A 264 4.29 49.60 3.13
C GLY A 264 5.36 49.11 2.15
N SER A 265 5.12 49.28 0.85
CA SER A 265 6.15 49.07 -0.18
C SER A 265 7.36 49.98 0.09
N GLY A 266 8.53 49.39 0.38
CA GLY A 266 9.74 50.12 0.76
C GLY A 266 9.91 50.38 2.26
N GLU A 267 9.02 49.87 3.10
CA GLU A 267 9.21 49.81 4.56
C GLU A 267 9.89 48.50 4.98
N ARG A 268 10.30 48.44 6.25
CA ARG A 268 10.90 47.24 6.84
C ARG A 268 9.82 46.36 7.45
N LEU A 269 9.90 45.06 7.19
CA LEU A 269 9.15 44.03 7.92
C LEU A 269 10.08 43.46 9.02
N TYR A 270 9.67 43.57 10.27
CA TYR A 270 10.42 43.06 11.41
C TYR A 270 10.04 41.60 11.68
N VAL A 271 11.04 40.79 12.04
CA VAL A 271 10.89 39.38 12.41
C VAL A 271 11.40 39.20 13.83
N ASP A 272 10.51 38.81 14.74
CA ASP A 272 10.83 38.52 16.14
C ASP A 272 10.87 37.00 16.34
N PHE A 273 12.08 36.44 16.35
CA PHE A 273 12.31 35.02 16.56
C PHE A 273 12.19 34.67 18.05
N LYS A 274 11.01 34.20 18.49
CA LYS A 274 10.84 33.64 19.83
C LYS A 274 10.87 32.11 19.78
N GLY A 275 11.69 31.51 20.65
CA GLY A 275 11.83 30.05 20.77
C GLY A 275 13.23 29.55 20.43
N GLY A 276 13.47 28.25 20.65
CA GLY A 276 14.77 27.60 20.45
C GLY A 276 15.07 27.19 19.01
N ASN A 277 14.05 27.08 18.15
CA ASN A 277 14.20 26.67 16.75
C ASN A 277 14.24 27.89 15.84
N GLN A 278 15.43 28.21 15.36
CA GLN A 278 15.69 29.34 14.46
C GLN A 278 15.78 28.86 13.00
N PRO A 279 15.18 29.56 12.02
CA PRO A 279 15.27 29.17 10.62
C PRO A 279 16.71 29.32 10.10
N THR A 280 17.12 28.42 9.21
CA THR A 280 18.36 28.57 8.43
C THR A 280 18.10 29.18 7.06
N GLU A 281 16.83 29.23 6.63
CA GLU A 281 16.40 29.76 5.36
C GLU A 281 15.15 30.63 5.50
N ILE A 282 15.17 31.82 4.87
CA ILE A 282 14.02 32.74 4.81
C ILE A 282 13.75 33.11 3.35
N VAL A 283 12.58 32.74 2.83
CA VAL A 283 12.21 32.94 1.41
C VAL A 283 10.89 33.71 1.31
N LEU A 284 10.81 34.68 0.41
CA LEU A 284 9.60 35.40 0.07
C LEU A 284 9.10 35.00 -1.32
N LEU A 285 7.86 34.56 -1.40
CA LEU A 285 7.15 34.27 -2.65
C LEU A 285 5.94 35.21 -2.81
N ASP A 286 5.56 35.52 -4.05
CA ASP A 286 4.28 36.18 -4.32
C ASP A 286 3.09 35.20 -4.23
N ALA A 287 1.87 35.71 -4.38
CA ALA A 287 0.65 34.91 -4.33
C ALA A 287 0.54 33.82 -5.42
N ALA A 288 1.34 33.89 -6.49
CA ALA A 288 1.41 32.89 -7.54
C ALA A 288 2.55 31.87 -7.31
N GLY A 289 3.26 31.97 -6.17
CA GLY A 289 4.40 31.11 -5.85
C GLY A 289 5.70 31.53 -6.52
N LYS A 290 5.75 32.71 -7.16
CA LYS A 290 6.98 33.19 -7.80
C LYS A 290 7.97 33.69 -6.75
N PHE A 291 9.20 33.21 -6.86
CA PHE A 291 10.32 33.68 -6.06
C PHE A 291 10.51 35.20 -6.16
N CYS A 292 10.53 35.87 -5.01
CA CYS A 292 10.78 37.30 -4.89
C CYS A 292 12.13 37.60 -4.24
N HIS A 293 12.43 36.95 -3.11
CA HIS A 293 13.68 37.18 -2.38
C HIS A 293 14.04 36.03 -1.44
N GLN A 294 15.31 35.94 -1.07
CA GLN A 294 15.83 35.05 -0.04
C GLN A 294 16.82 35.79 0.84
N TRP A 295 16.73 35.60 2.15
CA TRP A 295 17.72 36.11 3.10
C TRP A 295 18.49 34.96 3.74
N GLU A 296 19.77 35.20 3.97
CA GLU A 296 20.65 34.28 4.70
C GLU A 296 20.68 34.63 6.20
N GLY A 297 20.78 33.60 7.04
CA GLY A 297 20.88 33.76 8.49
C GLY A 297 19.57 34.18 9.15
N LEU A 298 19.67 34.98 10.23
CA LEU A 298 18.54 35.38 11.08
C LEU A 298 18.33 36.90 11.09
N PRO A 299 18.01 37.52 9.94
CA PRO A 299 17.71 38.94 9.90
C PRO A 299 16.44 39.26 10.70
N THR A 300 16.56 40.21 11.63
CA THR A 300 15.42 40.75 12.38
C THR A 300 14.64 41.81 11.59
N GLU A 301 15.15 42.21 10.42
CA GLU A 301 14.56 43.21 9.53
C GLU A 301 14.68 42.75 8.06
N LEU A 302 13.56 42.67 7.37
CA LEU A 302 13.47 42.31 5.96
C LEU A 302 13.13 43.56 5.13
N ASP A 303 13.86 43.78 4.04
CA ASP A 303 13.60 44.88 3.11
C ASP A 303 12.44 44.54 2.17
N MET A 304 11.39 45.36 2.18
CA MET A 304 10.22 45.19 1.30
C MET A 304 10.27 46.14 0.09
N GLN A 305 11.42 46.75 -0.20
CA GLN A 305 11.59 47.64 -1.33
C GLN A 305 11.43 46.91 -2.67
N GLY A 306 10.68 47.52 -3.60
CA GLY A 306 10.48 47.01 -4.96
C GLY A 306 9.36 45.98 -5.09
N LEU A 307 8.71 45.60 -4.00
CA LEU A 307 7.52 44.76 -4.02
C LEU A 307 6.28 45.58 -4.39
N SER A 308 5.44 45.03 -5.27
CA SER A 308 4.17 45.65 -5.62
C SER A 308 3.14 45.39 -4.52
N PRO A 309 2.13 46.26 -4.34
CA PRO A 309 1.03 45.99 -3.42
C PRO A 309 0.36 44.64 -3.73
N GLY A 310 0.21 43.79 -2.72
CA GLY A 310 -0.21 42.40 -2.92
C GLY A 310 -0.04 41.51 -1.70
N ILE A 311 -0.36 40.23 -1.89
CA ILE A 311 -0.17 39.17 -0.90
C ILE A 311 1.12 38.43 -1.24
N TYR A 312 1.94 38.21 -0.22
CA TYR A 312 3.17 37.44 -0.28
C TYR A 312 3.17 36.38 0.83
N TYR A 313 3.98 35.35 0.65
CA TYR A 313 4.19 34.28 1.63
C TYR A 313 5.66 34.24 2.02
N LEU A 314 5.93 34.46 3.30
CA LEU A 314 7.25 34.38 3.91
C LEU A 314 7.42 32.99 4.51
N PHE A 315 8.28 32.19 3.90
CA PHE A 315 8.69 30.87 4.36
C PHE A 315 9.92 30.99 5.25
N LEU A 316 9.88 30.35 6.40
CA LEU A 316 10.93 30.32 7.41
C LEU A 316 11.24 28.84 7.68
N ALA A 317 12.33 28.32 7.14
CA ALA A 317 12.63 26.88 7.18
C ALA A 317 13.97 26.58 7.86
N ASN A 318 14.09 25.38 8.44
CA ASN A 318 15.35 24.83 8.96
C ASN A 318 15.57 23.37 8.52
N GLY A 319 15.51 23.10 7.21
CA GLY A 319 15.76 21.79 6.60
C GLY A 319 14.70 20.71 6.87
N LEU A 320 14.31 20.53 8.14
CA LEU A 320 13.35 19.54 8.63
C LEU A 320 12.00 20.16 9.06
N LEU A 321 11.93 21.49 9.23
CA LEU A 321 10.79 22.21 9.80
C LEU A 321 10.57 23.55 9.08
N GLY A 322 9.32 24.01 8.96
CA GLY A 322 8.98 25.30 8.33
C GLY A 322 7.77 26.02 8.95
N ASP A 323 7.80 27.36 8.96
CA ASP A 323 6.67 28.25 9.29
C ASP A 323 6.39 29.18 8.10
N VAL A 324 5.12 29.54 7.89
CA VAL A 324 4.70 30.39 6.77
C VAL A 324 3.87 31.57 7.30
N LYS A 325 4.32 32.79 7.00
CA LYS A 325 3.56 34.01 7.30
C LYS A 325 3.03 34.63 6.02
N LYS A 326 1.71 34.85 5.99
CA LYS A 326 1.08 35.68 4.96
C LYS A 326 1.41 37.15 5.22
N ILE A 327 2.06 37.82 4.29
CA ILE A 327 2.41 39.24 4.35
C ILE A 327 1.57 40.02 3.36
N MET A 328 0.98 41.12 3.81
CA MET A 328 0.28 42.07 2.95
C MET A 328 1.16 43.30 2.73
N VAL A 329 1.54 43.55 1.48
CA VAL A 329 2.26 44.76 1.06
C VAL A 329 1.23 45.77 0.55
N LYS A 330 1.29 47.00 1.05
CA LYS A 330 0.39 48.10 0.65
C LYS A 330 1.15 49.30 0.10
#